data_AF-A0AAV5GJ88-F1
#
_entry.id   AF-A0AAV5GJ88-F1
#
_cell.length_a   1.000
_cell.length_b   1.000
_cell.length_c   1.000
_cell.angle_alpha   90.00
_cell.angle_beta   90.00
_cell.angle_gamma   90.00
#
_symmetry.space_group_name_H-M   'P 1'
#
loop_
_entity.id
_entity.type
_entity.pdbx_description
1 polymer ?
#
loop_
_entity_poly.entity_id
_entity_poly.type
_entity_poly.pdbx_seq_one_letter_code
_entity_poly.pdbx_strand_id
1 'polypeptide(L)'
;MIATAGQIALAAALFASLASAAPAAAKAKASPTLSIPYSRHTPSTAPTLRLLPVEALNHVWDDKDVPSLGGDDADDEGSMNSTSLATRSLIASEEALAARHLFAEDFADGSSIRARSFDAHDEEQVVKRSHVAAPVENAALLAKRRRQIRAACLDSTATDVTISSLFYYGGANTTVYLCQSATIATTGPVFFTAANQVLTTFGNPTGAIRATIRVTGSDQACAIYGVQAGADRAILRNVQVDGARPALGRTTQGLALIEMGGNTQGQQVTSVHAYEPRGWSALHTAEGTNLVCSGMLVSGNQIGPAGQPPPTNNQFPDDASWADGISHACKSSQVTNNLITDVTDGGIVIFGAPGSLVQGNTINSVSRQLLGGINMVDWSPFSGSFEGTVVQGNNLLANTAFMKIGIAIGGLSWGGDNRTEARTYGGTVQNNYILAGTNGGGYMEFGISVAGHRDAVIKGNTAKRGRFGGTDTSYCFPDTYPLPPPGPFVRDPYTTPGVTVSPASAWYQERAIVFAICRGPGPVTVYGSAVKRDGLDEFDPLEARNAPDIFDGIFV
;
A
#
# COMPACT_ATOMS: atom_id res chain seq x y z
N MET A 1 -25.88 62.27 11.29
CA MET A 1 -24.62 62.19 10.51
C MET A 1 -24.55 60.77 9.96
N ILE A 2 -25.37 60.40 8.98
CA ILE A 2 -25.16 60.48 7.51
C ILE A 2 -23.82 59.89 7.05
N ALA A 3 -23.83 58.62 6.66
CA ALA A 3 -23.32 58.14 5.38
C ALA A 3 -23.97 56.79 5.05
N THR A 4 -24.53 56.70 3.86
CA THR A 4 -25.45 55.69 3.35
C THR A 4 -24.79 54.72 2.38
N ALA A 5 -25.46 53.60 2.17
CA ALA A 5 -25.28 52.64 1.09
C ALA A 5 -25.19 53.25 -0.32
N GLY A 6 -24.52 52.56 -1.24
CA GLY A 6 -24.85 52.65 -2.67
C GLY A 6 -23.73 52.31 -3.67
N GLN A 7 -24.17 51.58 -4.72
CA GLN A 7 -23.59 51.38 -6.07
C GLN A 7 -22.69 50.14 -6.22
N ILE A 8 -23.08 49.07 -6.93
CA ILE A 8 -23.91 48.90 -8.16
C ILE A 8 -23.51 49.87 -9.28
N ALA A 9 -22.73 49.34 -10.23
CA ALA A 9 -22.86 49.52 -11.68
C ALA A 9 -21.49 49.63 -12.36
N LEU A 10 -21.08 48.55 -13.04
CA LEU A 10 -20.32 48.68 -14.28
C LEU A 10 -20.95 47.74 -15.31
N ALA A 11 -22.03 48.23 -15.92
CA ALA A 11 -22.53 47.78 -17.20
C ALA A 11 -22.40 48.98 -18.14
N ALA A 12 -21.63 48.85 -19.23
CA ALA A 12 -22.00 49.31 -20.57
C ALA A 12 -20.79 49.35 -21.53
N ALA A 13 -21.10 49.01 -22.79
CA ALA A 13 -20.32 49.06 -24.03
C ALA A 13 -19.34 47.88 -24.24
N LEU A 14 -19.46 47.04 -25.28
CA LEU A 14 -20.13 47.10 -26.59
C LEU A 14 -20.83 45.74 -26.87
N PHE A 15 -22.12 45.65 -27.14
CA PHE A 15 -22.85 45.87 -28.41
C PHE A 15 -22.52 44.91 -29.58
N ALA A 16 -23.59 44.25 -30.03
CA ALA A 16 -23.87 43.73 -31.38
C ALA A 16 -23.44 42.29 -31.74
N SER A 17 -24.28 41.32 -31.40
CA SER A 17 -24.97 40.47 -32.39
C SER A 17 -25.78 39.39 -31.68
N LEU A 18 -27.09 39.35 -31.92
CA LEU A 18 -27.94 38.14 -31.92
C LEU A 18 -29.40 38.60 -32.03
N ALA A 19 -29.86 38.68 -33.28
CA ALA A 19 -31.27 38.70 -33.60
C ALA A 19 -31.62 37.41 -34.35
N SER A 20 -32.78 36.87 -33.98
CA SER A 20 -33.64 35.91 -34.70
C SER A 20 -33.10 34.51 -35.00
N ALA A 21 -33.64 33.50 -34.30
CA ALA A 21 -34.60 32.56 -34.91
C ALA A 21 -35.11 31.58 -33.84
N ALA A 22 -36.40 31.64 -33.54
CA ALA A 22 -37.12 30.58 -32.84
C ALA A 22 -37.46 29.45 -33.83
N PRO A 23 -37.40 28.16 -33.45
CA PRO A 23 -38.07 27.13 -34.21
C PRO A 23 -39.47 26.86 -33.64
N ALA A 24 -40.41 26.83 -34.57
CA ALA A 24 -41.82 26.57 -34.39
C ALA A 24 -42.11 25.15 -33.89
N ALA A 25 -43.19 25.03 -33.12
CA ALA A 25 -43.85 23.79 -32.77
C ALA A 25 -44.32 23.04 -34.03
N ALA A 26 -43.95 21.75 -34.14
CA ALA A 26 -44.45 20.85 -35.16
C ALA A 26 -45.15 19.64 -34.54
N LYS A 27 -46.32 19.36 -35.12
CA LYS A 27 -47.37 18.43 -34.71
C LYS A 27 -46.95 16.96 -34.71
N ALA A 28 -47.52 16.22 -33.76
CA ALA A 28 -47.58 14.77 -33.74
C ALA A 28 -48.22 14.20 -35.03
N LYS A 29 -47.63 13.13 -35.55
CA LYS A 29 -48.25 12.24 -36.54
C LYS A 29 -47.98 10.78 -36.16
N ALA A 30 -49.05 10.00 -36.30
CA ALA A 30 -49.18 8.61 -35.90
C ALA A 30 -48.31 7.63 -36.68
N SER A 31 -48.13 6.46 -36.07
CA SER A 31 -47.48 5.23 -36.55
C SER A 31 -47.86 4.77 -37.96
N PRO A 32 -47.00 3.94 -38.56
CA PRO A 32 -47.45 2.77 -39.29
C PRO A 32 -46.96 1.48 -38.65
N THR A 33 -47.93 0.61 -38.41
CA THR A 33 -47.83 -0.82 -38.10
C THR A 33 -47.11 -1.54 -39.23
N LEU A 34 -46.06 -2.30 -38.93
CA LEU A 34 -45.50 -3.29 -39.85
C LEU A 34 -45.60 -4.69 -39.24
N SER A 35 -46.48 -5.50 -39.81
CA SER A 35 -46.71 -6.91 -39.52
C SER A 35 -45.91 -7.77 -40.51
N ILE A 36 -45.04 -8.65 -40.02
CA ILE A 36 -44.37 -9.71 -40.79
C ILE A 36 -44.31 -10.99 -39.92
N PRO A 37 -44.47 -12.20 -40.50
CA PRO A 37 -45.23 -13.28 -39.88
C PRO A 37 -44.39 -14.29 -39.09
N TYR A 38 -45.12 -15.05 -38.29
CA TYR A 38 -44.73 -16.26 -37.57
C TYR A 38 -44.27 -17.37 -38.53
N SER A 39 -43.11 -17.99 -38.24
CA SER A 39 -42.76 -19.33 -38.73
C SER A 39 -42.13 -20.15 -37.60
N ARG A 40 -42.54 -21.42 -37.48
CA ARG A 40 -42.15 -22.40 -36.45
C ARG A 40 -41.03 -23.33 -36.94
N HIS A 41 -40.25 -23.82 -35.96
CA HIS A 41 -39.38 -25.02 -35.93
C HIS A 41 -38.06 -24.93 -36.74
N THR A 42 -36.86 -25.32 -36.26
CA THR A 42 -36.37 -26.36 -35.31
C THR A 42 -34.88 -26.07 -34.93
N PRO A 43 -34.25 -26.77 -33.98
CA PRO A 43 -33.02 -26.35 -33.28
C PRO A 43 -31.73 -26.82 -33.95
N SER A 44 -30.69 -25.97 -34.05
CA SER A 44 -29.28 -26.42 -34.14
C SER A 44 -28.26 -25.27 -34.10
N THR A 45 -27.09 -25.61 -33.57
CA THR A 45 -25.75 -24.97 -33.56
C THR A 45 -25.50 -23.69 -32.76
N ALA A 46 -24.65 -23.87 -31.74
CA ALA A 46 -23.97 -22.86 -30.95
C ALA A 46 -23.15 -21.90 -31.84
N PRO A 47 -23.00 -20.61 -31.47
CA PRO A 47 -22.19 -19.68 -32.23
C PRO A 47 -20.71 -19.90 -31.94
N THR A 48 -19.94 -20.15 -33.01
CA THR A 48 -18.49 -20.17 -33.03
C THR A 48 -17.95 -18.75 -32.77
N LEU A 49 -17.19 -18.58 -31.70
CA LEU A 49 -16.54 -17.32 -31.34
C LEU A 49 -15.43 -17.00 -32.35
N ARG A 50 -15.49 -15.83 -33.00
CA ARG A 50 -14.39 -15.29 -33.80
C ARG A 50 -13.32 -14.74 -32.85
N LEU A 51 -12.15 -15.37 -32.83
CA LEU A 51 -10.92 -14.80 -32.27
C LEU A 51 -10.48 -13.61 -33.14
N LEU A 52 -10.22 -12.47 -32.50
CA LEU A 52 -9.60 -11.27 -33.10
C LEU A 52 -8.22 -11.03 -32.43
N PRO A 53 -7.28 -10.35 -33.13
CA PRO A 53 -5.85 -10.46 -32.87
C PRO A 53 -5.40 -9.77 -31.58
N VAL A 54 -4.42 -10.41 -30.93
CA VAL A 54 -3.89 -10.18 -29.57
C VAL A 54 -3.04 -8.90 -29.43
N GLU A 55 -2.80 -8.16 -30.51
CA GLU A 55 -1.75 -7.13 -30.57
C GLU A 55 -2.12 -5.77 -29.95
N ALA A 56 -3.35 -5.58 -29.43
CA ALA A 56 -3.79 -4.33 -28.78
C ALA A 56 -3.96 -4.41 -27.25
N LEU A 57 -3.62 -5.54 -26.61
CA LEU A 57 -3.89 -5.82 -25.19
C LEU A 57 -2.65 -5.75 -24.27
N ASN A 58 -1.44 -5.58 -24.80
CA ASN A 58 -0.18 -5.81 -24.06
C ASN A 58 0.47 -4.56 -23.43
N HIS A 59 -0.17 -3.39 -23.39
CA HIS A 59 0.51 -2.15 -22.99
C HIS A 59 0.18 -1.59 -21.61
N VAL A 60 -0.61 -2.28 -20.78
CA VAL A 60 -1.02 -1.74 -19.45
C VAL A 60 -0.45 -2.55 -18.28
N TRP A 61 0.00 -3.78 -18.50
CA TRP A 61 0.67 -4.62 -17.50
C TRP A 61 1.65 -5.57 -18.22
N ASP A 62 2.77 -5.03 -18.71
CA ASP A 62 3.91 -5.87 -19.08
C ASP A 62 4.65 -6.20 -17.78
N ASP A 63 4.65 -7.47 -17.40
CA ASP A 63 5.29 -8.06 -16.21
C ASP A 63 6.84 -8.00 -16.28
N LYS A 64 7.40 -7.01 -17.00
CA LYS A 64 8.84 -6.84 -17.26
C LYS A 64 9.57 -5.95 -16.26
N ASP A 65 8.87 -5.36 -15.29
CA ASP A 65 9.49 -4.48 -14.29
C ASP A 65 9.82 -5.20 -12.96
N VAL A 66 9.76 -6.54 -12.91
CA VAL A 66 10.34 -7.35 -11.82
C VAL A 66 11.49 -8.20 -12.38
N PRO A 67 12.74 -8.07 -11.91
CA PRO A 67 13.83 -8.96 -12.34
C PRO A 67 13.59 -10.38 -11.82
N SER A 68 13.04 -11.27 -12.66
CA SER A 68 13.00 -12.71 -12.40
C SER A 68 14.41 -13.30 -12.50
N LEU A 69 14.86 -13.98 -11.44
CA LEU A 69 16.13 -14.72 -11.39
C LEU A 69 15.89 -16.22 -11.69
N GLY A 70 16.64 -16.78 -12.67
CA GLY A 70 16.79 -18.21 -13.01
C GLY A 70 16.17 -18.57 -14.37
N GLY A 71 16.89 -19.05 -15.41
CA GLY A 71 17.71 -20.29 -15.54
C GLY A 71 16.78 -21.41 -16.07
N ASP A 72 16.94 -22.12 -17.19
CA ASP A 72 18.04 -22.46 -18.10
C ASP A 72 17.46 -22.80 -19.51
N ASP A 73 18.23 -22.56 -20.58
CA ASP A 73 18.44 -23.43 -21.78
C ASP A 73 18.73 -22.65 -23.09
N ALA A 74 19.96 -22.85 -23.56
CA ALA A 74 20.50 -22.93 -24.93
C ALA A 74 20.25 -21.81 -25.99
N ASP A 75 21.39 -21.26 -26.44
CA ASP A 75 21.73 -20.79 -27.80
C ASP A 75 20.98 -19.59 -28.40
N ASP A 76 21.55 -18.37 -28.31
CA ASP A 76 21.97 -17.56 -29.47
C ASP A 76 22.65 -16.23 -29.04
N GLU A 77 23.56 -15.73 -29.87
CA GLU A 77 24.45 -14.61 -29.58
C GLU A 77 23.76 -13.22 -29.56
N GLY A 78 24.15 -12.39 -28.58
CA GLY A 78 24.24 -10.94 -28.73
C GLY A 78 23.13 -10.07 -28.12
N SER A 79 23.26 -9.69 -26.84
CA SER A 79 22.69 -8.44 -26.31
C SER A 79 23.29 -8.06 -24.96
N MET A 80 23.46 -6.76 -24.73
CA MET A 80 24.23 -6.14 -23.65
C MET A 80 23.59 -6.29 -22.25
N ASN A 81 24.45 -6.56 -21.27
CA ASN A 81 24.21 -6.86 -19.86
C ASN A 81 23.48 -5.77 -19.03
N SER A 82 22.48 -6.18 -18.23
CA SER A 82 21.79 -5.42 -17.18
C SER A 82 22.55 -5.33 -15.85
N THR A 83 23.82 -5.72 -15.82
CA THR A 83 24.71 -5.68 -14.64
C THR A 83 25.18 -4.27 -14.26
N SER A 84 24.52 -3.19 -14.66
CA SER A 84 25.11 -1.83 -14.58
C SER A 84 24.54 -0.87 -13.53
N LEU A 85 23.43 -1.15 -12.83
CA LEU A 85 22.88 -0.19 -11.83
C LEU A 85 23.11 -0.61 -10.38
N ALA A 86 22.85 -1.87 -10.02
CA ALA A 86 23.25 -2.42 -8.71
C ALA A 86 24.78 -2.39 -8.55
N THR A 87 25.51 -2.72 -9.61
CA THR A 87 26.97 -2.66 -9.64
C THR A 87 27.49 -1.22 -9.68
N ARG A 88 26.78 -0.23 -10.25
CA ARG A 88 27.22 1.18 -10.15
C ARG A 88 27.00 1.78 -8.77
N SER A 89 25.95 1.37 -8.04
CA SER A 89 25.75 1.79 -6.64
C SER A 89 26.72 1.08 -5.69
N LEU A 90 27.04 -0.19 -5.94
CA LEU A 90 28.08 -0.94 -5.21
C LEU A 90 29.48 -0.43 -5.55
N ILE A 91 29.82 -0.21 -6.83
CA ILE A 91 31.12 0.34 -7.26
C ILE A 91 31.30 1.78 -6.77
N ALA A 92 30.27 2.64 -6.78
CA ALA A 92 30.39 3.98 -6.19
C ALA A 92 30.62 3.94 -4.68
N SER A 93 30.10 2.92 -3.98
CA SER A 93 30.36 2.70 -2.55
C SER A 93 31.72 2.05 -2.27
N GLU A 94 32.18 1.14 -3.14
CA GLU A 94 33.50 0.51 -3.05
C GLU A 94 34.62 1.45 -3.47
N GLU A 95 34.43 2.31 -4.47
CA GLU A 95 35.38 3.37 -4.84
C GLU A 95 35.42 4.47 -3.77
N ALA A 96 34.30 4.79 -3.11
CA ALA A 96 34.27 5.71 -1.97
C ALA A 96 34.94 5.12 -0.71
N LEU A 97 34.87 3.80 -0.49
CA LEU A 97 35.59 3.09 0.58
C LEU A 97 37.07 2.85 0.25
N ALA A 98 37.39 2.47 -1.00
CA ALA A 98 38.75 2.18 -1.45
C ALA A 98 39.60 3.45 -1.60
N ALA A 99 39.00 4.58 -1.99
CA ALA A 99 39.69 5.88 -2.06
C ALA A 99 40.14 6.42 -0.69
N ARG A 100 39.82 5.74 0.43
CA ARG A 100 40.23 6.13 1.79
C ARG A 100 41.12 5.11 2.51
N HIS A 101 41.54 4.04 1.82
CA HIS A 101 42.47 3.04 2.36
C HIS A 101 43.96 3.45 2.34
N LEU A 102 44.29 4.71 2.02
CA LEU A 102 45.68 5.20 1.93
C LEU A 102 46.29 5.70 3.26
N PHE A 103 45.63 5.55 4.41
CA PHE A 103 46.21 5.90 5.71
C PHE A 103 45.78 4.92 6.82
N ALA A 104 46.36 3.73 6.82
CA ALA A 104 46.45 2.88 7.99
C ALA A 104 47.56 1.83 7.81
N GLU A 105 48.82 2.25 7.94
CA GLU A 105 49.90 1.34 8.29
C GLU A 105 50.19 1.43 9.79
N ASP A 106 50.58 0.28 10.33
CA ASP A 106 51.20 -0.01 11.62
C ASP A 106 50.32 0.05 12.88
N PHE A 107 49.92 -1.14 13.35
CA PHE A 107 50.44 -1.70 14.61
C PHE A 107 49.97 -3.16 14.77
N ALA A 108 50.89 -4.10 14.53
CA ALA A 108 50.81 -5.47 15.00
C ALA A 108 51.65 -5.58 16.28
N ASP A 109 51.07 -6.04 17.39
CA ASP A 109 51.76 -6.99 18.26
C ASP A 109 50.76 -7.75 19.14
N GLY A 110 51.00 -9.05 19.25
CA GLY A 110 50.19 -9.99 19.99
C GLY A 110 50.62 -10.11 21.45
N SER A 111 49.67 -10.45 22.32
CA SER A 111 50.00 -11.22 23.51
C SER A 111 48.81 -12.06 23.94
N SER A 112 49.07 -13.36 24.03
CA SER A 112 48.16 -14.39 24.53
C SER A 112 47.90 -14.20 26.03
N ILE A 113 46.63 -14.15 26.44
CA ILE A 113 46.26 -14.23 27.85
C ILE A 113 45.71 -15.62 28.15
N ARG A 114 46.36 -16.28 29.10
CA ARG A 114 46.03 -17.60 29.66
C ARG A 114 44.65 -17.60 30.31
N ALA A 115 43.80 -18.52 29.89
CA ALA A 115 42.58 -18.90 30.61
C ALA A 115 42.94 -19.59 31.94
N ARG A 116 42.41 -19.08 33.06
CA ARG A 116 42.35 -19.81 34.33
C ARG A 116 40.96 -20.43 34.46
N SER A 117 40.95 -21.71 34.82
CA SER A 117 39.77 -22.49 35.20
C SER A 117 39.05 -21.84 36.38
N PHE A 118 37.72 -21.76 36.29
CA PHE A 118 36.86 -21.53 37.44
C PHE A 118 36.25 -22.86 37.86
N ASP A 119 36.64 -23.31 39.05
CA ASP A 119 36.02 -24.42 39.75
C ASP A 119 34.60 -24.04 40.21
N ALA A 120 33.69 -24.99 40.02
CA ALA A 120 32.33 -24.96 40.51
C ALA A 120 32.31 -25.28 42.01
N HIS A 121 31.83 -24.35 42.84
CA HIS A 121 31.24 -24.65 44.14
C HIS A 121 30.26 -23.56 44.59
N ASP A 122 29.19 -24.03 45.24
CA ASP A 122 28.17 -23.32 46.03
C ASP A 122 27.00 -22.62 45.30
N GLU A 123 26.13 -23.45 44.73
CA GLU A 123 24.68 -23.24 44.76
C GLU A 123 24.10 -23.72 46.10
N GLU A 124 24.07 -22.89 47.16
CA GLU A 124 23.07 -23.07 48.23
C GLU A 124 22.99 -21.87 49.22
N GLN A 125 22.67 -20.65 48.79
CA GLN A 125 22.09 -19.62 49.69
C GLN A 125 21.23 -18.59 48.94
N VAL A 126 20.15 -19.08 48.31
CA VAL A 126 19.02 -18.24 47.91
C VAL A 126 17.86 -18.56 48.85
N VAL A 127 17.08 -17.53 49.20
CA VAL A 127 15.90 -17.55 50.09
C VAL A 127 16.20 -17.30 51.57
N LYS A 128 16.48 -16.02 51.90
CA LYS A 128 15.73 -15.26 52.92
C LYS A 128 16.24 -13.81 53.01
N ARG A 129 15.28 -12.88 53.03
CA ARG A 129 15.38 -11.42 53.27
C ARG A 129 15.69 -10.55 52.05
N SER A 130 14.66 -9.88 51.52
CA SER A 130 14.33 -8.53 51.97
C SER A 130 13.28 -7.90 51.04
N HIS A 131 12.15 -7.45 51.61
CA HIS A 131 11.32 -6.41 51.01
C HIS A 131 12.12 -5.11 51.07
N VAL A 132 12.92 -4.84 50.04
CA VAL A 132 13.55 -3.53 49.82
C VAL A 132 12.61 -2.75 48.92
N ALA A 133 12.05 -1.66 49.46
CA ALA A 133 11.35 -0.68 48.67
C ALA A 133 12.23 -0.23 47.51
N ALA A 134 11.65 -0.16 46.30
CA ALA A 134 12.34 0.32 45.11
C ALA A 134 13.04 1.65 45.44
N PRO A 135 14.34 1.80 45.15
CA PRO A 135 15.02 3.06 45.42
C PRO A 135 14.34 4.13 44.58
N VAL A 136 13.88 5.20 45.24
CA VAL A 136 13.48 6.44 44.58
C VAL A 136 14.70 6.92 43.82
N GLU A 137 14.80 6.59 42.53
CA GLU A 137 15.87 7.07 41.67
C GLU A 137 15.82 8.60 41.72
N ASN A 138 16.89 9.19 42.24
CA ASN A 138 17.03 10.62 42.42
C ASN A 138 16.76 11.31 41.07
N ALA A 139 15.74 12.17 40.99
CA ALA A 139 15.32 12.82 39.74
C ALA A 139 16.49 13.56 39.05
N ALA A 140 17.48 14.01 39.82
CA ALA A 140 18.73 14.60 39.32
C ALA A 140 19.64 13.57 38.60
N LEU A 141 19.69 12.32 39.06
CA LEU A 141 20.43 11.23 38.42
C LEU A 141 19.75 10.77 37.12
N LEU A 142 18.41 10.69 37.12
CA LEU A 142 17.61 10.48 35.91
C LEU A 142 17.78 11.63 34.91
N ALA A 143 17.78 12.88 35.36
CA ALA A 143 18.04 14.05 34.53
C ALA A 143 19.48 14.07 33.99
N LYS A 144 20.47 13.65 34.80
CA LYS A 144 21.88 13.54 34.39
C LYS A 144 22.10 12.39 33.40
N ARG A 145 21.48 11.22 33.60
CA ARG A 145 21.45 10.12 32.61
C ARG A 145 20.74 10.55 31.34
N ARG A 146 19.58 11.21 31.41
CA ARG A 146 18.90 11.79 30.25
C ARG A 146 19.74 12.84 29.51
N ARG A 147 20.57 13.63 30.20
CA ARG A 147 21.53 14.55 29.58
C ARG A 147 22.74 13.84 28.96
N GLN A 148 23.34 12.87 29.64
CA GLN A 148 24.46 12.07 29.13
C GLN A 148 24.04 11.19 27.95
N ILE A 149 22.78 10.74 27.91
CA ILE A 149 22.22 9.93 26.82
C ILE A 149 21.64 10.83 25.70
N ARG A 150 21.21 12.07 25.99
CA ARG A 150 20.99 13.08 24.92
C ARG A 150 22.27 13.41 24.14
N ALA A 151 23.45 13.20 24.74
CA ALA A 151 24.71 13.25 24.02
C ALA A 151 25.00 11.97 23.17
N ALA A 152 24.09 10.98 23.17
CA ALA A 152 24.25 9.68 22.50
C ALA A 152 23.17 9.42 21.41
N CYS A 153 22.43 10.45 20.97
CA CYS A 153 21.59 10.37 19.79
C CYS A 153 22.18 11.22 18.65
N LEU A 154 21.88 10.84 17.41
CA LEU A 154 22.29 11.58 16.21
C LEU A 154 21.32 12.75 15.96
N ASP A 155 21.86 13.96 15.90
CA ASP A 155 21.08 15.15 15.53
C ASP A 155 21.05 15.35 14.01
N SER A 156 20.49 16.49 13.55
CA SER A 156 20.35 16.83 12.13
C SER A 156 21.67 17.02 11.38
N THR A 157 22.84 16.90 12.02
CA THR A 157 24.15 16.89 11.35
C THR A 157 24.54 15.52 10.82
N ALA A 158 23.89 14.44 11.29
CA ALA A 158 24.11 13.10 10.76
C ALA A 158 23.52 12.93 9.35
N THR A 159 24.06 11.96 8.62
CA THR A 159 23.63 11.60 7.26
C THR A 159 23.36 10.10 7.14
N ASP A 160 22.90 9.66 5.98
CA ASP A 160 22.80 8.23 5.65
C ASP A 160 24.14 7.49 5.82
N VAL A 161 25.25 8.13 5.43
CA VAL A 161 26.61 7.60 5.62
C VAL A 161 26.94 7.43 7.11
N THR A 162 26.59 8.40 7.95
CA THR A 162 26.81 8.30 9.41
C THR A 162 26.09 7.09 9.99
N ILE A 163 24.80 6.93 9.68
CA ILE A 163 23.97 5.86 10.24
C ILE A 163 24.43 4.50 9.69
N SER A 164 24.65 4.40 8.38
CA SER A 164 25.10 3.15 7.74
C SER A 164 26.47 2.70 8.25
N SER A 165 27.39 3.65 8.51
CA SER A 165 28.69 3.34 9.12
C SER A 165 28.54 2.77 10.53
N LEU A 166 27.63 3.33 11.35
CA LEU A 166 27.38 2.80 12.69
C LEU A 166 26.82 1.38 12.64
N PHE A 167 25.92 1.08 11.70
CA PHE A 167 25.43 -0.28 11.51
C PHE A 167 26.54 -1.22 11.02
N TYR A 168 27.29 -0.83 9.99
CA TYR A 168 28.36 -1.64 9.43
C TYR A 168 29.44 -1.98 10.46
N TYR A 169 30.00 -0.97 11.15
CA TYR A 169 31.08 -1.19 12.12
C TYR A 169 30.59 -1.71 13.48
N GLY A 170 29.37 -1.37 13.88
CA GLY A 170 28.78 -1.91 15.10
C GLY A 170 28.33 -3.37 14.96
N GLY A 171 27.98 -3.80 13.75
CA GLY A 171 27.54 -5.15 13.46
C GLY A 171 26.21 -5.51 14.12
N ALA A 172 26.04 -6.79 14.43
CA ALA A 172 24.79 -7.33 14.98
C ALA A 172 24.43 -6.70 16.34
N ASN A 173 23.13 -6.53 16.59
CA ASN A 173 22.57 -5.93 17.81
C ASN A 173 22.85 -4.42 18.00
N THR A 174 23.42 -3.76 16.98
CA THR A 174 23.65 -2.31 17.04
C THR A 174 22.34 -1.55 17.05
N THR A 175 22.18 -0.65 18.01
CA THR A 175 21.05 0.31 18.04
C THR A 175 21.57 1.71 17.77
N VAL A 176 21.01 2.36 16.76
CA VAL A 176 21.26 3.77 16.45
C VAL A 176 20.05 4.59 16.91
N TYR A 177 20.32 5.58 17.77
CA TYR A 177 19.31 6.51 18.27
C TYR A 177 19.39 7.83 17.51
N LEU A 178 18.26 8.30 16.99
CA LEU A 178 18.10 9.64 16.41
C LEU A 178 17.51 10.59 17.45
N CYS A 179 17.95 11.84 17.50
CA CYS A 179 17.38 12.81 18.43
C CYS A 179 15.94 13.18 18.02
N GLN A 180 15.08 13.41 19.02
CA GLN A 180 13.70 13.83 18.78
C GLN A 180 13.66 15.09 17.91
N SER A 181 12.75 15.11 16.93
CA SER A 181 12.61 16.18 15.95
C SER A 181 13.85 16.49 15.10
N ALA A 182 14.91 15.68 15.16
CA ALA A 182 16.03 15.80 14.22
C ALA A 182 15.55 15.52 12.79
N THR A 183 16.08 16.25 11.82
CA THR A 183 15.87 15.98 10.40
C THR A 183 17.20 15.53 9.82
N ILE A 184 17.29 14.24 9.51
CA ILE A 184 18.46 13.61 8.90
C ILE A 184 18.28 13.68 7.39
N ALA A 185 19.05 14.54 6.73
CA ALA A 185 19.07 14.60 5.28
C ALA A 185 19.84 13.41 4.72
N THR A 186 19.23 12.68 3.79
CA THR A 186 19.86 11.54 3.12
C THR A 186 20.06 11.83 1.65
N THR A 187 21.21 11.45 1.12
CA THR A 187 21.50 11.44 -0.33
C THR A 187 21.58 10.02 -0.91
N GLY A 188 21.64 9.02 -0.03
CA GLY A 188 21.50 7.60 -0.34
C GLY A 188 20.72 6.85 0.76
N PRO A 189 20.44 5.55 0.59
CA PRO A 189 19.74 4.77 1.60
C PRO A 189 20.57 4.58 2.88
N VAL A 190 19.89 4.47 4.02
CA VAL A 190 20.45 3.90 5.24
C VAL A 190 20.41 2.38 5.13
N PHE A 191 21.55 1.71 5.27
CA PHE A 191 21.65 0.26 5.14
C PHE A 191 21.66 -0.44 6.50
N PHE A 192 20.74 -1.40 6.68
CA PHE A 192 20.88 -2.45 7.68
C PHE A 192 21.80 -3.54 7.12
N THR A 193 22.80 -3.93 7.90
CA THR A 193 23.92 -4.79 7.44
C THR A 193 24.09 -6.05 8.28
N ALA A 194 23.46 -6.14 9.44
CA ALA A 194 23.60 -7.28 10.34
C ALA A 194 22.33 -7.50 11.18
N ALA A 195 22.25 -8.67 11.80
CA ALA A 195 21.05 -9.10 12.50
C ALA A 195 20.77 -8.26 13.75
N ASN A 196 19.49 -8.15 14.10
CA ASN A 196 18.99 -7.46 15.30
C ASN A 196 19.39 -5.97 15.39
N GLN A 197 19.76 -5.34 14.27
CA GLN A 197 20.03 -3.91 14.25
C GLN A 197 18.73 -3.11 14.43
N VAL A 198 18.83 -1.95 15.09
CA VAL A 198 17.67 -1.11 15.39
C VAL A 198 17.95 0.34 15.02
N LEU A 199 17.10 0.93 14.19
CA LEU A 199 17.06 2.37 13.97
C LEU A 199 15.83 2.95 14.65
N THR A 200 16.02 3.91 15.56
CA THR A 200 14.91 4.50 16.29
C THR A 200 15.14 5.92 16.78
N THR A 201 14.06 6.66 17.01
CA THR A 201 14.15 7.95 17.72
C THR A 201 14.33 7.73 19.22
N PHE A 202 15.22 8.48 19.84
CA PHE A 202 15.48 8.44 21.27
C PHE A 202 14.19 8.66 22.09
N GLY A 203 13.94 7.73 23.02
CA GLY A 203 12.73 7.70 23.83
C GLY A 203 11.48 7.13 23.14
N ASN A 204 11.61 6.62 21.91
CA ASN A 204 10.54 6.00 21.11
C ASN A 204 9.24 6.82 21.09
N PRO A 205 9.29 8.14 20.78
CA PRO A 205 8.08 8.93 20.73
C PRO A 205 7.16 8.52 19.57
N THR A 206 5.92 8.98 19.63
CA THR A 206 4.95 8.91 18.53
C THR A 206 4.67 10.32 17.99
N GLY A 207 3.97 10.41 16.86
CA GLY A 207 3.58 11.69 16.27
C GLY A 207 4.76 12.52 15.76
N ALA A 208 4.60 13.85 15.77
CA ALA A 208 5.49 14.78 15.09
C ALA A 208 6.90 14.92 15.73
N ILE A 209 7.09 14.47 16.98
CA ILE A 209 8.38 14.58 17.68
C ILE A 209 9.35 13.42 17.37
N ARG A 210 8.94 12.46 16.54
CA ARG A 210 9.85 11.47 15.94
C ARG A 210 10.91 12.19 15.10
N ALA A 211 12.13 11.65 15.06
CA ALA A 211 13.13 12.08 14.09
C ALA A 211 12.64 11.78 12.66
N THR A 212 12.98 12.64 11.72
CA THR A 212 12.64 12.52 10.30
C THR A 212 13.88 12.17 9.49
N ILE A 213 13.81 11.10 8.73
CA ILE A 213 14.78 10.73 7.70
C ILE A 213 14.22 11.25 6.37
N ARG A 214 14.87 12.23 5.77
CA ARG A 214 14.34 12.94 4.59
C ARG A 214 15.25 12.75 3.40
N VAL A 215 14.66 12.27 2.30
CA VAL A 215 15.30 12.18 0.99
C VAL A 215 15.64 13.59 0.48
N THR A 216 16.89 13.76 0.06
CA THR A 216 17.40 14.99 -0.57
C THR A 216 18.18 14.73 -1.85
N GLY A 217 18.55 13.48 -2.14
CA GLY A 217 19.19 13.09 -3.39
C GLY A 217 18.27 13.24 -4.60
N SER A 218 18.78 13.80 -5.70
CA SER A 218 18.02 14.03 -6.95
C SER A 218 17.43 12.75 -7.54
N ASP A 219 18.16 11.64 -7.46
CA ASP A 219 17.78 10.35 -8.05
C ASP A 219 17.48 9.28 -6.99
N GLN A 220 17.38 9.68 -5.73
CA GLN A 220 17.11 8.79 -4.61
C GLN A 220 15.60 8.56 -4.43
N ALA A 221 15.15 7.31 -4.54
CA ALA A 221 13.79 6.92 -4.16
C ALA A 221 13.71 6.26 -2.77
N CYS A 222 14.74 5.48 -2.41
CA CYS A 222 14.81 4.70 -1.18
C CYS A 222 15.60 5.44 -0.09
N ALA A 223 15.02 5.57 1.10
CA ALA A 223 15.66 6.14 2.28
C ALA A 223 16.19 5.07 3.25
N ILE A 224 15.54 3.91 3.31
CA ILE A 224 15.90 2.79 4.21
C ILE A 224 15.97 1.50 3.41
N TYR A 225 17.08 0.78 3.54
CA TYR A 225 17.32 -0.48 2.84
C TYR A 225 17.77 -1.58 3.81
N GLY A 226 16.98 -2.65 3.90
CA GLY A 226 17.22 -3.79 4.78
C GLY A 226 17.00 -5.15 4.13
N VAL A 227 16.96 -5.23 2.80
CA VAL A 227 16.66 -6.49 2.08
C VAL A 227 17.86 -7.46 1.97
N GLN A 228 19.04 -7.03 2.41
CA GLN A 228 20.29 -7.79 2.27
C GLN A 228 20.33 -9.00 3.22
N ALA A 229 20.94 -10.09 2.74
CA ALA A 229 21.25 -11.25 3.56
C ALA A 229 22.05 -10.88 4.82
N GLY A 230 21.64 -11.40 5.98
CA GLY A 230 22.26 -11.13 7.27
C GLY A 230 21.61 -10.01 8.07
N ALA A 231 20.69 -9.22 7.49
CA ALA A 231 19.90 -8.21 8.21
C ALA A 231 18.67 -8.79 8.95
N ASP A 232 18.72 -10.06 9.38
CA ASP A 232 17.63 -10.72 10.08
C ASP A 232 17.18 -9.96 11.33
N ARG A 233 15.88 -9.88 11.56
CA ARG A 233 15.30 -9.23 12.76
C ARG A 233 15.74 -7.77 12.92
N ALA A 234 16.15 -7.10 11.85
CA ALA A 234 16.35 -5.66 11.85
C ALA A 234 15.02 -4.94 12.15
N ILE A 235 15.10 -3.82 12.88
CA ILE A 235 13.94 -3.07 13.36
C ILE A 235 14.06 -1.61 12.96
N LEU A 236 13.10 -1.14 12.17
CA LEU A 236 12.83 0.28 11.97
C LEU A 236 11.64 0.67 12.85
N ARG A 237 11.83 1.61 13.80
CA ARG A 237 10.72 2.01 14.67
C ARG A 237 10.75 3.45 15.15
N ASN A 238 9.55 4.01 15.38
CA ASN A 238 9.39 5.35 15.97
C ASN A 238 10.16 6.45 15.22
N VAL A 239 10.18 6.40 13.89
CA VAL A 239 10.79 7.42 13.02
C VAL A 239 9.78 7.91 11.99
N GLN A 240 10.06 9.04 11.37
CA GLN A 240 9.38 9.50 10.16
C GLN A 240 10.32 9.29 8.97
N VAL A 241 9.77 8.91 7.83
CA VAL A 241 10.52 8.74 6.58
C VAL A 241 9.79 9.53 5.50
N ASP A 242 10.46 10.56 5.00
CA ASP A 242 9.92 11.55 4.07
C ASP A 242 10.61 11.40 2.71
N GLY A 243 9.86 10.94 1.71
CA GLY A 243 10.40 10.79 0.36
C GLY A 243 10.53 12.13 -0.40
N ALA A 244 9.99 13.23 0.13
CA ALA A 244 10.09 14.57 -0.46
C ALA A 244 9.59 14.67 -1.92
N ARG A 245 8.68 13.79 -2.35
CA ARG A 245 8.13 13.78 -3.72
C ARG A 245 7.54 15.12 -4.18
N PRO A 246 6.81 15.93 -3.38
CA PRO A 246 6.31 17.22 -3.84
C PRO A 246 7.41 18.18 -4.30
N ALA A 247 8.61 18.09 -3.72
CA ALA A 247 9.74 18.94 -4.06
C ALA A 247 10.65 18.31 -5.13
N LEU A 248 10.82 16.98 -5.11
CA LEU A 248 11.79 16.26 -5.94
C LEU A 248 11.17 15.48 -7.10
N GLY A 249 9.84 15.44 -7.21
CA GLY A 249 9.13 14.66 -8.21
C GLY A 249 9.23 13.14 -8.00
N ARG A 250 8.62 12.39 -8.93
CA ARG A 250 8.66 10.92 -8.99
C ARG A 250 10.00 10.43 -9.58
N THR A 251 10.47 9.28 -9.12
CA THR A 251 11.51 8.49 -9.78
C THR A 251 10.84 7.31 -10.50
N THR A 252 10.91 7.26 -11.84
CA THR A 252 10.17 6.26 -12.64
C THR A 252 10.63 4.82 -12.41
N GLN A 253 11.93 4.62 -12.13
CA GLN A 253 12.54 3.31 -11.82
C GLN A 253 13.02 3.21 -10.37
N GLY A 254 12.40 4.00 -9.49
CA GLY A 254 12.80 4.07 -8.08
C GLY A 254 12.26 2.89 -7.28
N LEU A 255 13.09 2.36 -6.38
CA LEU A 255 12.66 1.48 -5.29
C LEU A 255 11.59 2.14 -4.39
N ALA A 256 10.98 1.37 -3.49
CA ALA A 256 10.14 1.91 -2.43
C ALA A 256 10.93 2.84 -1.49
N LEU A 257 10.23 3.73 -0.80
CA LEU A 257 10.85 4.63 0.17
C LEU A 257 11.52 3.86 1.32
N ILE A 258 10.88 2.77 1.76
CA ILE A 258 11.43 1.81 2.72
C ILE A 258 11.41 0.43 2.06
N GLU A 259 12.58 -0.17 1.92
CA GLU A 259 12.79 -1.52 1.40
C GLU A 259 13.23 -2.43 2.54
N MET A 260 12.36 -3.30 3.02
CA MET A 260 12.62 -4.28 4.09
C MET A 260 12.21 -5.68 3.62
N GLY A 261 12.51 -6.72 4.39
CA GLY A 261 12.31 -8.11 3.98
C GLY A 261 13.51 -8.64 3.20
N GLY A 262 13.28 -9.13 1.98
CA GLY A 262 14.34 -9.66 1.14
C GLY A 262 14.91 -10.98 1.67
N ASN A 263 16.24 -11.12 1.63
CA ASN A 263 16.92 -12.34 2.07
C ASN A 263 17.05 -12.40 3.61
N THR A 264 15.94 -12.19 4.33
CA THR A 264 15.92 -12.04 5.79
C THR A 264 14.70 -12.70 6.44
N GLN A 265 14.74 -12.80 7.76
CA GLN A 265 13.63 -13.30 8.58
C GLN A 265 13.36 -12.39 9.77
N GLY A 266 12.09 -12.23 10.13
CA GLY A 266 11.69 -11.62 11.41
C GLY A 266 11.88 -10.11 11.52
N GLN A 267 12.10 -9.40 10.41
CA GLN A 267 12.24 -7.94 10.41
C GLN A 267 10.97 -7.22 10.84
N GLN A 268 11.12 -6.00 11.36
CA GLN A 268 10.00 -5.22 11.90
C GLN A 268 10.02 -3.77 11.44
N VAL A 269 8.86 -3.26 11.03
CA VAL A 269 8.59 -1.85 10.76
C VAL A 269 7.42 -1.43 11.64
N THR A 270 7.69 -0.67 12.71
CA THR A 270 6.68 -0.38 13.74
C THR A 270 6.63 1.08 14.18
N SER A 271 5.42 1.62 14.37
CA SER A 271 5.23 3.02 14.80
C SER A 271 5.96 4.06 13.93
N VAL A 272 6.17 3.74 12.65
CA VAL A 272 6.80 4.61 11.65
C VAL A 272 5.74 5.49 10.99
N HIS A 273 6.12 6.69 10.57
CA HIS A 273 5.33 7.48 9.62
C HIS A 273 6.08 7.62 8.30
N ALA A 274 5.62 6.95 7.24
CA ALA A 274 6.25 6.99 5.93
C ALA A 274 5.34 7.70 4.92
N TYR A 275 5.85 8.69 4.20
CA TYR A 275 5.03 9.51 3.32
C TYR A 275 5.80 10.11 2.14
N GLU A 276 5.03 10.50 1.13
CA GLU A 276 5.50 11.11 -0.12
C GLU A 276 6.66 10.34 -0.79
N PRO A 277 6.54 9.00 -0.98
CA PRO A 277 7.54 8.22 -1.69
C PRO A 277 7.71 8.72 -3.12
N ARG A 278 8.95 8.70 -3.61
CA ARG A 278 9.26 9.05 -5.01
C ARG A 278 9.11 7.86 -5.95
N GLY A 279 9.31 6.65 -5.45
CA GLY A 279 9.07 5.40 -6.17
C GLY A 279 7.60 4.97 -6.15
N TRP A 280 7.39 3.68 -6.37
CA TRP A 280 6.07 3.06 -6.53
C TRP A 280 5.40 2.65 -5.20
N SER A 281 6.12 2.68 -4.06
CA SER A 281 5.56 2.32 -2.76
C SER A 281 6.21 3.10 -1.60
N ALA A 282 5.46 3.33 -0.52
CA ALA A 282 6.02 3.89 0.71
C ALA A 282 6.77 2.82 1.54
N LEU A 283 6.29 1.58 1.54
CA LEU A 283 6.92 0.46 2.22
C LEU A 283 6.76 -0.81 1.39
N HIS A 284 7.88 -1.40 1.00
CA HIS A 284 7.91 -2.72 0.39
C HIS A 284 8.54 -3.73 1.35
N THR A 285 7.83 -4.85 1.57
CA THR A 285 8.38 -6.03 2.25
C THR A 285 8.71 -7.10 1.20
N ALA A 286 9.93 -7.04 0.67
CA ALA A 286 10.36 -7.91 -0.42
C ALA A 286 10.35 -9.40 -0.01
N GLU A 287 10.03 -10.27 -0.95
CA GLU A 287 9.96 -11.73 -0.83
C GLU A 287 11.34 -12.39 -0.70
N GLY A 288 12.39 -11.71 -1.15
CA GLY A 288 13.75 -12.24 -1.22
C GLY A 288 13.98 -13.22 -2.36
N THR A 289 15.25 -13.45 -2.67
CA THR A 289 15.69 -14.47 -3.62
C THR A 289 15.17 -15.83 -3.20
N ASN A 290 14.55 -16.57 -4.13
CA ASN A 290 13.90 -17.87 -3.84
C ASN A 290 12.80 -17.80 -2.76
N LEU A 291 12.14 -16.64 -2.60
CA LEU A 291 10.97 -16.47 -1.72
C LEU A 291 11.29 -16.81 -0.24
N VAL A 292 12.51 -16.49 0.20
CA VAL A 292 13.03 -16.86 1.53
C VAL A 292 12.54 -15.94 2.64
N CYS A 293 12.06 -14.73 2.34
CA CYS A 293 11.60 -13.79 3.35
C CYS A 293 10.51 -14.42 4.20
N SER A 294 10.59 -14.32 5.53
CA SER A 294 9.47 -14.74 6.37
C SER A 294 9.36 -14.01 7.70
N GLY A 295 8.15 -14.01 8.28
CA GLY A 295 7.94 -13.60 9.67
C GLY A 295 8.07 -12.12 9.93
N MET A 296 7.85 -11.26 8.93
CA MET A 296 7.89 -9.81 9.13
C MET A 296 6.71 -9.30 9.97
N LEU A 297 6.96 -8.23 10.71
CA LEU A 297 5.93 -7.47 11.44
C LEU A 297 5.88 -6.02 10.95
N VAL A 298 4.79 -5.64 10.30
CA VAL A 298 4.47 -4.27 9.90
C VAL A 298 3.29 -3.80 10.75
N SER A 299 3.56 -3.02 11.81
CA SER A 299 2.51 -2.71 12.78
C SER A 299 2.48 -1.30 13.34
N GLY A 300 1.27 -0.75 13.51
CA GLY A 300 1.06 0.53 14.16
C GLY A 300 1.65 1.71 13.38
N ASN A 301 1.84 1.57 12.07
CA ASN A 301 2.42 2.62 11.24
C ASN A 301 1.37 3.62 10.73
N GLN A 302 1.83 4.81 10.42
CA GLN A 302 1.10 5.83 9.66
C GLN A 302 1.71 5.83 8.25
N ILE A 303 0.92 5.56 7.23
CA ILE A 303 1.42 5.49 5.85
C ILE A 303 0.65 6.48 4.99
N GLY A 304 1.40 7.22 4.19
CA GLY A 304 0.88 8.18 3.25
C GLY A 304 0.89 9.63 3.75
N PRO A 305 0.58 10.58 2.85
CA PRO A 305 0.07 10.32 1.50
C PRO A 305 1.12 9.74 0.54
N ALA A 306 0.69 8.99 -0.48
CA ALA A 306 1.60 8.35 -1.45
C ALA A 306 1.04 8.37 -2.87
N GLY A 307 1.88 8.71 -3.84
CA GLY A 307 1.48 8.79 -5.24
C GLY A 307 0.66 10.04 -5.56
N GLN A 308 0.38 10.25 -6.85
CA GLN A 308 -0.55 11.28 -7.30
C GLN A 308 -1.55 10.62 -8.26
N PRO A 309 -2.86 10.68 -7.95
CA PRO A 309 -3.84 10.14 -8.86
C PRO A 309 -3.90 11.05 -10.09
N PRO A 310 -4.44 10.57 -11.21
CA PRO A 310 -4.72 11.42 -12.36
C PRO A 310 -5.42 12.73 -11.97
N PRO A 311 -5.02 13.89 -12.55
CA PRO A 311 -5.70 15.17 -12.31
C PRO A 311 -7.09 15.23 -12.93
N THR A 312 -7.43 14.29 -13.82
CA THR A 312 -8.72 14.19 -14.49
C THR A 312 -9.30 12.77 -14.33
N ASN A 313 -10.47 12.50 -14.90
CA ASN A 313 -10.97 11.13 -15.05
C ASN A 313 -10.20 10.34 -16.12
N ASN A 314 -9.08 10.85 -16.65
CA ASN A 314 -8.16 10.04 -17.44
C ASN A 314 -7.49 9.04 -16.52
N GLN A 315 -7.76 7.74 -16.69
CA GLN A 315 -7.25 6.70 -15.78
C GLN A 315 -5.89 6.14 -16.19
N PHE A 316 -5.45 6.46 -17.41
CA PHE A 316 -4.18 6.05 -17.98
C PHE A 316 -3.35 7.25 -18.48
N PRO A 317 -3.24 8.37 -17.74
CA PRO A 317 -2.41 9.44 -18.21
C PRO A 317 -0.94 9.07 -17.98
N ASP A 318 -0.07 9.54 -18.87
CA ASP A 318 1.38 9.38 -18.75
C ASP A 318 1.94 10.01 -17.46
N ASP A 319 1.17 10.89 -16.79
CA ASP A 319 1.53 11.59 -15.55
C ASP A 319 0.96 10.96 -14.27
N ALA A 320 0.06 9.96 -14.38
CA ALA A 320 -0.43 9.25 -13.22
C ALA A 320 0.74 8.50 -12.60
N SER A 321 0.97 8.81 -11.34
CA SER A 321 2.14 8.32 -10.65
C SER A 321 1.65 7.65 -9.38
N TRP A 322 0.82 6.63 -9.62
CA TRP A 322 0.27 5.76 -8.62
C TRP A 322 1.38 5.26 -7.69
N ALA A 323 1.12 5.23 -6.39
CA ALA A 323 2.00 4.56 -5.45
C ALA A 323 1.19 3.88 -4.35
N ASP A 324 1.68 2.72 -3.95
CA ASP A 324 1.17 1.94 -2.84
C ASP A 324 1.51 2.60 -1.50
N GLY A 325 0.67 2.32 -0.51
CA GLY A 325 1.04 2.48 0.88
C GLY A 325 2.01 1.39 1.32
N ILE A 326 1.53 0.15 1.31
CA ILE A 326 2.30 -1.02 1.72
C ILE A 326 2.22 -2.08 0.61
N SER A 327 3.38 -2.53 0.16
CA SER A 327 3.54 -3.61 -0.82
C SER A 327 4.12 -4.81 -0.08
N HIS A 328 3.34 -5.87 0.09
CA HIS A 328 3.63 -6.97 1.00
C HIS A 328 3.86 -8.30 0.27
N ALA A 329 5.11 -8.74 0.18
CA ALA A 329 5.52 -9.99 -0.47
C ALA A 329 6.22 -10.98 0.49
N CYS A 330 6.35 -10.68 1.78
CA CYS A 330 7.04 -11.56 2.73
C CYS A 330 6.06 -12.58 3.35
N LYS A 331 6.31 -13.90 3.21
CA LYS A 331 5.39 -14.95 3.70
C LYS A 331 5.35 -15.06 5.22
N SER A 332 4.30 -15.72 5.75
CA SER A 332 4.11 -15.96 7.19
C SER A 332 4.28 -14.70 8.05
N SER A 333 3.83 -13.56 7.53
CA SER A 333 4.08 -12.23 8.12
C SER A 333 2.80 -11.58 8.63
N GLN A 334 2.93 -10.46 9.34
CA GLN A 334 1.80 -9.72 9.91
C GLN A 334 1.83 -8.26 9.49
N VAL A 335 0.75 -7.79 8.86
CA VAL A 335 0.51 -6.38 8.55
C VAL A 335 -0.70 -5.92 9.36
N THR A 336 -0.46 -5.26 10.49
CA THR A 336 -1.51 -5.04 11.48
C THR A 336 -1.62 -3.62 12.01
N ASN A 337 -2.85 -3.17 12.26
CA ASN A 337 -3.14 -1.91 12.96
C ASN A 337 -2.44 -0.68 12.34
N ASN A 338 -2.25 -0.66 11.02
CA ASN A 338 -1.71 0.49 10.31
C ASN A 338 -2.82 1.47 9.92
N LEU A 339 -2.53 2.76 9.96
CA LEU A 339 -3.36 3.82 9.40
C LEU A 339 -2.76 4.27 8.07
N ILE A 340 -3.45 4.02 6.98
CA ILE A 340 -3.01 4.34 5.62
C ILE A 340 -3.94 5.41 5.07
N THR A 341 -3.41 6.59 4.75
CA THR A 341 -4.22 7.74 4.32
C THR A 341 -3.70 8.31 3.02
N ASP A 342 -4.59 8.57 2.07
CA ASP A 342 -4.29 9.26 0.81
C ASP A 342 -3.12 8.65 0.02
N VAL A 343 -3.09 7.32 -0.05
CA VAL A 343 -2.32 6.62 -1.08
C VAL A 343 -3.20 6.45 -2.31
N THR A 344 -2.59 6.23 -3.48
CA THR A 344 -3.33 6.29 -4.74
C THR A 344 -3.50 4.94 -5.40
N ASP A 345 -2.51 4.05 -5.30
CA ASP A 345 -2.58 2.72 -5.94
C ASP A 345 -3.30 1.71 -5.02
N GLY A 346 -2.56 0.84 -4.33
CA GLY A 346 -3.06 0.04 -3.23
C GLY A 346 -2.83 0.67 -1.85
N GLY A 347 -3.84 0.68 -0.99
CA GLY A 347 -3.65 0.85 0.46
C GLY A 347 -2.64 -0.17 0.99
N ILE A 348 -2.96 -1.43 0.72
CA ILE A 348 -2.06 -2.58 0.90
C ILE A 348 -2.16 -3.46 -0.35
N VAL A 349 -1.06 -3.70 -1.04
CA VAL A 349 -0.96 -4.69 -2.12
C VAL A 349 -0.27 -5.93 -1.59
N ILE A 350 -0.89 -7.10 -1.76
CA ILE A 350 -0.37 -8.37 -1.30
C ILE A 350 0.10 -9.14 -2.53
N PHE A 351 1.42 -9.24 -2.69
CA PHE A 351 2.08 -9.99 -3.75
C PHE A 351 2.19 -11.46 -3.33
N GLY A 352 1.05 -12.16 -3.25
CA GLY A 352 1.00 -13.60 -3.01
C GLY A 352 1.71 -14.10 -1.74
N ALA A 353 1.72 -13.36 -0.63
CA ALA A 353 2.52 -13.69 0.57
C ALA A 353 1.87 -14.78 1.48
N PRO A 354 2.11 -16.10 1.27
CA PRO A 354 1.27 -17.15 1.84
C PRO A 354 1.43 -17.24 3.36
N GLY A 355 0.38 -17.65 4.06
CA GLY A 355 0.36 -17.77 5.52
C GLY A 355 0.40 -16.42 6.27
N SER A 356 0.26 -15.29 5.58
CA SER A 356 0.32 -13.96 6.21
C SER A 356 -1.03 -13.51 6.77
N LEU A 357 -0.99 -12.61 7.74
CA LEU A 357 -2.17 -11.99 8.36
C LEU A 357 -2.17 -10.48 8.11
N VAL A 358 -3.21 -9.98 7.45
CA VAL A 358 -3.46 -8.55 7.22
C VAL A 358 -4.70 -8.15 8.00
N GLN A 359 -4.51 -7.51 9.16
CA GLN A 359 -5.60 -7.32 10.13
C GLN A 359 -5.63 -5.96 10.83
N GLY A 360 -6.85 -5.44 11.02
CA GLY A 360 -7.07 -4.26 11.87
C GLY A 360 -6.53 -2.97 11.27
N ASN A 361 -6.17 -2.98 9.99
CA ASN A 361 -5.69 -1.78 9.30
C ASN A 361 -6.87 -0.88 8.96
N THR A 362 -6.62 0.43 8.93
CA THR A 362 -7.58 1.43 8.45
C THR A 362 -7.00 2.11 7.23
N ILE A 363 -7.69 1.98 6.10
CA ILE A 363 -7.34 2.63 4.83
C ILE A 363 -8.36 3.73 4.59
N ASN A 364 -7.87 4.97 4.45
CA ASN A 364 -8.68 6.17 4.49
C ASN A 364 -8.38 7.07 3.27
N SER A 365 -9.32 7.12 2.33
CA SER A 365 -9.24 8.02 1.17
C SER A 365 -9.93 9.33 1.49
N VAL A 366 -9.16 10.40 1.63
CA VAL A 366 -9.60 11.73 2.06
C VAL A 366 -9.46 12.72 0.90
N SER A 367 -8.23 13.06 0.51
CA SER A 367 -7.96 14.05 -0.53
C SER A 367 -7.56 13.42 -1.87
N ARG A 368 -7.13 12.15 -1.88
CA ARG A 368 -6.67 11.46 -3.09
C ARG A 368 -7.56 10.27 -3.43
N GLN A 369 -7.82 10.11 -4.72
CA GLN A 369 -8.50 8.91 -5.22
C GLN A 369 -7.60 7.70 -5.03
N LEU A 370 -8.20 6.57 -4.66
CA LEU A 370 -7.51 5.29 -4.43
C LEU A 370 -7.99 4.24 -5.44
N LEU A 371 -7.09 3.46 -6.05
CA LEU A 371 -7.48 2.29 -6.83
C LEU A 371 -8.05 1.22 -5.90
N GLY A 372 -7.18 0.56 -5.15
CA GLY A 372 -7.55 -0.54 -4.26
C GLY A 372 -7.31 -0.18 -2.80
N GLY A 373 -8.28 -0.43 -1.92
CA GLY A 373 -8.00 -0.45 -0.49
C GLY A 373 -7.00 -1.55 -0.16
N ILE A 374 -7.38 -2.80 -0.44
CA ILE A 374 -6.50 -3.97 -0.36
C ILE A 374 -6.54 -4.72 -1.69
N ASN A 375 -5.38 -4.96 -2.30
CA ASN A 375 -5.26 -5.72 -3.54
C ASN A 375 -4.66 -7.11 -3.27
N MET A 376 -5.37 -8.14 -3.71
CA MET A 376 -4.95 -9.55 -3.75
C MET A 376 -4.99 -10.03 -5.20
N VAL A 377 -4.21 -9.39 -6.06
CA VAL A 377 -4.41 -9.44 -7.52
C VAL A 377 -3.22 -10.03 -8.27
N ASP A 378 -2.02 -9.94 -7.69
CA ASP A 378 -0.75 -10.25 -8.36
C ASP A 378 -0.44 -11.74 -8.41
N TRP A 379 0.04 -12.19 -9.57
CA TRP A 379 0.54 -13.55 -9.77
C TRP A 379 1.95 -13.71 -9.22
N SER A 380 2.86 -12.81 -9.60
CA SER A 380 4.22 -12.81 -9.07
C SER A 380 4.25 -12.27 -7.63
N PRO A 381 5.21 -12.72 -6.80
CA PRO A 381 6.27 -13.69 -7.08
C PRO A 381 5.92 -15.14 -6.67
N PHE A 382 4.76 -15.38 -6.05
CA PHE A 382 4.36 -16.71 -5.53
C PHE A 382 3.48 -17.52 -6.48
N SER A 383 3.58 -17.28 -7.79
CA SER A 383 2.77 -17.97 -8.81
C SER A 383 1.28 -17.99 -8.48
N GLY A 384 0.79 -16.86 -7.97
CA GLY A 384 -0.59 -16.57 -7.63
C GLY A 384 -1.09 -17.16 -6.32
N SER A 385 -0.23 -17.75 -5.50
CA SER A 385 -0.66 -18.35 -4.22
C SER A 385 -0.97 -17.29 -3.16
N PHE A 386 -2.18 -17.35 -2.60
CA PHE A 386 -2.59 -16.67 -1.37
C PHE A 386 -2.92 -17.68 -0.27
N GLU A 387 -2.43 -18.92 -0.37
CA GLU A 387 -2.75 -19.98 0.59
C GLU A 387 -2.41 -19.58 2.03
N GLY A 388 -3.35 -19.78 2.94
CA GLY A 388 -3.19 -19.38 4.34
C GLY A 388 -3.15 -17.87 4.60
N THR A 389 -3.18 -17.02 3.57
CA THR A 389 -3.27 -15.57 3.74
C THR A 389 -4.65 -15.18 4.24
N VAL A 390 -4.71 -14.40 5.31
CA VAL A 390 -5.96 -13.94 5.91
C VAL A 390 -6.02 -12.42 5.93
N VAL A 391 -7.03 -11.85 5.28
CA VAL A 391 -7.35 -10.43 5.30
C VAL A 391 -8.60 -10.23 6.15
N GLN A 392 -8.45 -9.68 7.36
CA GLN A 392 -9.57 -9.60 8.29
C GLN A 392 -9.67 -8.36 9.17
N GLY A 393 -10.89 -7.96 9.51
CA GLY A 393 -11.11 -6.89 10.48
C GLY A 393 -10.54 -5.54 10.05
N ASN A 394 -10.34 -5.31 8.75
CA ASN A 394 -9.83 -4.03 8.23
C ASN A 394 -10.99 -3.06 7.97
N ASN A 395 -10.72 -1.77 8.14
CA ASN A 395 -11.64 -0.67 7.83
C ASN A 395 -11.23 -0.03 6.50
N LEU A 396 -12.09 -0.10 5.50
CA LEU A 396 -11.91 0.53 4.21
C LEU A 396 -12.85 1.73 4.16
N LEU A 397 -12.30 2.92 4.36
CA LEU A 397 -13.05 4.17 4.50
C LEU A 397 -12.82 5.07 3.29
N ALA A 398 -13.81 5.13 2.40
CA ALA A 398 -13.91 6.18 1.40
C ALA A 398 -14.51 7.44 2.07
N ASN A 399 -13.66 8.27 2.68
CA ASN A 399 -14.12 9.35 3.56
C ASN A 399 -14.69 10.52 2.76
N THR A 400 -13.81 11.24 2.07
CA THR A 400 -14.16 12.38 1.20
C THR A 400 -13.78 12.12 -0.25
N ALA A 401 -12.80 11.26 -0.51
CA ALA A 401 -12.37 10.92 -1.85
C ALA A 401 -12.92 9.54 -2.29
N PHE A 402 -12.88 9.35 -3.61
CA PHE A 402 -13.35 8.14 -4.28
C PHE A 402 -12.32 7.01 -4.15
N MET A 403 -12.78 5.83 -3.77
CA MET A 403 -11.96 4.60 -3.77
C MET A 403 -12.59 3.61 -4.75
N LYS A 404 -11.91 3.18 -5.81
CA LYS A 404 -12.55 2.32 -6.82
C LYS A 404 -13.00 1.00 -6.21
N ILE A 405 -12.09 0.25 -5.60
CA ILE A 405 -12.41 -1.02 -4.97
C ILE A 405 -11.89 -1.05 -3.53
N GLY A 406 -12.75 -1.40 -2.58
CA GLY A 406 -12.35 -1.61 -1.18
C GLY A 406 -11.36 -2.78 -1.04
N ILE A 407 -11.74 -3.96 -1.51
CA ILE A 407 -10.85 -5.14 -1.60
C ILE A 407 -10.98 -5.78 -2.98
N ALA A 408 -9.90 -5.78 -3.76
CA ALA A 408 -9.85 -6.42 -5.07
C ALA A 408 -9.20 -7.80 -4.95
N ILE A 409 -9.88 -8.85 -5.45
CA ILE A 409 -9.40 -10.23 -5.40
C ILE A 409 -9.31 -10.77 -6.83
N GLY A 410 -8.09 -11.13 -7.24
CA GLY A 410 -7.76 -11.61 -8.57
C GLY A 410 -7.51 -10.50 -9.60
N GLY A 411 -6.54 -10.76 -10.48
CA GLY A 411 -6.00 -9.81 -11.47
C GLY A 411 -7.04 -9.25 -12.44
N LEU A 412 -8.10 -10.02 -12.74
CA LEU A 412 -9.15 -9.55 -13.65
C LEU A 412 -10.01 -8.44 -13.05
N SER A 413 -9.91 -8.14 -11.75
CA SER A 413 -10.54 -6.93 -11.20
C SER A 413 -10.01 -5.67 -11.91
N TRP A 414 -8.72 -5.64 -12.27
CA TRP A 414 -8.06 -4.50 -12.90
C TRP A 414 -7.74 -4.71 -14.38
N GLY A 415 -7.45 -5.95 -14.78
CA GLY A 415 -7.06 -6.32 -16.13
C GLY A 415 -8.21 -6.70 -17.07
N GLY A 416 -7.83 -7.11 -18.28
CA GLY A 416 -8.73 -7.62 -19.31
C GLY A 416 -8.97 -9.11 -19.19
N ASP A 417 -10.06 -9.59 -19.78
CA ASP A 417 -10.50 -10.99 -19.76
C ASP A 417 -9.46 -11.93 -20.39
N ASN A 418 -8.54 -12.44 -19.57
CA ASN A 418 -7.64 -13.52 -19.95
C ASN A 418 -8.00 -14.82 -19.21
N ARG A 419 -9.14 -15.42 -19.60
CA ARG A 419 -9.60 -16.72 -19.10
C ARG A 419 -8.59 -17.88 -19.29
N THR A 420 -7.56 -17.69 -20.11
CA THR A 420 -6.46 -18.64 -20.38
C THR A 420 -5.20 -18.42 -19.53
N GLU A 421 -5.12 -17.32 -18.79
CA GLU A 421 -3.94 -16.95 -18.00
C GLU A 421 -3.89 -17.56 -16.59
N ALA A 422 -2.72 -17.39 -16.00
CA ALA A 422 -2.34 -17.80 -14.65
C ALA A 422 -3.25 -17.10 -13.60
N ARG A 423 -4.19 -17.86 -13.02
CA ARG A 423 -5.14 -17.34 -12.01
C ARG A 423 -4.59 -17.45 -10.61
N THR A 424 -4.65 -16.35 -9.86
CA THR A 424 -4.37 -16.36 -8.42
C THR A 424 -5.37 -17.26 -7.68
N TYR A 425 -5.00 -17.76 -6.50
CA TYR A 425 -5.81 -18.73 -5.77
C TYR A 425 -5.59 -18.69 -4.25
N GLY A 426 -6.59 -19.19 -3.52
CA GLY A 426 -6.56 -19.37 -2.07
C GLY A 426 -6.92 -18.13 -1.28
N GLY A 427 -6.49 -18.09 -0.02
CA GLY A 427 -6.71 -16.95 0.87
C GLY A 427 -8.12 -16.86 1.47
N THR A 428 -8.21 -16.08 2.54
CA THR A 428 -9.47 -15.82 3.26
C THR A 428 -9.66 -14.33 3.48
N VAL A 429 -10.81 -13.80 3.06
CA VAL A 429 -11.19 -12.41 3.27
C VAL A 429 -12.43 -12.35 4.14
N GLN A 430 -12.28 -11.93 5.39
CA GLN A 430 -13.36 -12.02 6.36
C GLN A 430 -13.51 -10.85 7.32
N ASN A 431 -14.75 -10.55 7.70
CA ASN A 431 -15.06 -9.57 8.75
C ASN A 431 -14.45 -8.17 8.50
N ASN A 432 -14.28 -7.76 7.24
CA ASN A 432 -13.84 -6.41 6.88
C ASN A 432 -15.04 -5.46 6.76
N TYR A 433 -14.79 -4.17 6.99
CA TYR A 433 -15.80 -3.12 7.02
C TYR A 433 -15.62 -2.16 5.86
N ILE A 434 -16.61 -2.11 4.97
CA ILE A 434 -16.68 -1.17 3.85
C ILE A 434 -17.52 0.03 4.26
N LEU A 435 -16.87 1.19 4.36
CA LEU A 435 -17.40 2.39 4.99
C LEU A 435 -17.31 3.59 4.04
N ALA A 436 -18.36 4.40 4.00
CA ALA A 436 -18.32 5.74 3.47
C ALA A 436 -18.19 6.77 4.60
N GLY A 437 -17.52 7.90 4.33
CA GLY A 437 -17.44 9.01 5.26
C GLY A 437 -18.82 9.58 5.60
N THR A 438 -19.06 9.79 6.89
CA THR A 438 -20.34 10.35 7.39
C THR A 438 -20.51 11.82 7.01
N ASN A 439 -19.41 12.56 6.94
CA ASN A 439 -19.39 14.00 6.67
C ASN A 439 -18.80 14.35 5.30
N GLY A 440 -18.13 13.39 4.66
CA GLY A 440 -17.22 13.66 3.55
C GLY A 440 -17.75 13.43 2.15
N GLY A 441 -18.88 12.74 2.00
CA GLY A 441 -19.45 12.49 0.68
C GLY A 441 -18.77 11.38 -0.13
N GLY A 442 -17.63 10.84 0.34
CA GLY A 442 -16.87 9.78 -0.32
C GLY A 442 -17.69 8.50 -0.53
N TYR A 443 -17.30 7.74 -1.55
CA TYR A 443 -17.96 6.52 -1.98
C TYR A 443 -16.97 5.61 -2.71
N MET A 444 -17.39 4.37 -2.92
CA MET A 444 -16.62 3.39 -3.67
C MET A 444 -17.29 3.04 -4.99
N GLU A 445 -16.57 2.41 -5.91
CA GLU A 445 -17.25 1.71 -7.01
C GLU A 445 -17.71 0.33 -6.53
N PHE A 446 -16.79 -0.48 -5.99
CA PHE A 446 -17.08 -1.77 -5.37
C PHE A 446 -16.52 -1.86 -3.96
N GLY A 447 -17.26 -2.50 -3.06
CA GLY A 447 -16.72 -2.82 -1.73
C GLY A 447 -15.74 -3.99 -1.81
N ILE A 448 -16.16 -5.10 -2.42
CA ILE A 448 -15.28 -6.24 -2.75
C ILE A 448 -15.57 -6.68 -4.19
N SER A 449 -14.51 -6.84 -4.99
CA SER A 449 -14.57 -7.50 -6.30
C SER A 449 -13.80 -8.83 -6.27
N VAL A 450 -14.32 -9.82 -7.01
CA VAL A 450 -13.62 -11.09 -7.23
C VAL A 450 -13.69 -11.46 -8.70
N ALA A 451 -12.55 -11.48 -9.38
CA ALA A 451 -12.46 -11.91 -10.76
C ALA A 451 -11.05 -12.46 -11.06
N GLY A 452 -10.99 -13.61 -11.74
CA GLY A 452 -9.70 -14.25 -12.05
C GLY A 452 -9.01 -14.89 -10.86
N HIS A 453 -9.78 -15.38 -9.89
CA HIS A 453 -9.26 -15.94 -8.64
C HIS A 453 -9.95 -17.24 -8.24
N ARG A 454 -9.21 -18.25 -7.78
CA ARG A 454 -9.78 -19.56 -7.41
C ARG A 454 -9.76 -19.81 -5.91
N ASP A 455 -10.69 -20.62 -5.42
CA ASP A 455 -10.61 -21.23 -4.08
C ASP A 455 -10.50 -20.25 -2.88
N ALA A 456 -10.92 -19.00 -3.04
CA ALA A 456 -10.99 -18.03 -1.95
C ALA A 456 -12.17 -18.33 -0.99
N VAL A 457 -11.97 -18.01 0.28
CA VAL A 457 -13.02 -18.02 1.30
C VAL A 457 -13.40 -16.59 1.66
N ILE A 458 -14.65 -16.19 1.40
CA ILE A 458 -15.12 -14.82 1.63
C ILE A 458 -16.34 -14.84 2.55
N LYS A 459 -16.22 -14.28 3.77
CA LYS A 459 -17.32 -14.39 4.76
C LYS A 459 -17.37 -13.25 5.76
N GLY A 460 -18.55 -12.90 6.22
CA GLY A 460 -18.73 -11.93 7.32
C GLY A 460 -18.31 -10.48 7.02
N ASN A 461 -17.87 -10.16 5.80
CA ASN A 461 -17.60 -8.78 5.40
C ASN A 461 -18.91 -7.98 5.36
N THR A 462 -18.86 -6.71 5.77
CA THR A 462 -20.04 -5.83 5.82
C THR A 462 -19.82 -4.57 5.01
N ALA A 463 -20.84 -4.23 4.23
CA ALA A 463 -20.89 -2.98 3.47
C ALA A 463 -22.09 -2.11 3.87
N LYS A 464 -22.74 -2.38 5.02
CA LYS A 464 -23.97 -1.69 5.46
C LYS A 464 -23.84 -0.16 5.50
N ARG A 465 -22.62 0.35 5.75
CA ARG A 465 -22.29 1.79 5.82
C ARG A 465 -21.55 2.29 4.57
N GLY A 466 -21.46 1.48 3.52
CA GLY A 466 -20.87 1.85 2.24
C GLY A 466 -21.82 2.65 1.36
N ARG A 467 -21.24 3.42 0.43
CA ARG A 467 -21.92 4.13 -0.64
C ARG A 467 -21.21 3.76 -1.94
N PHE A 468 -21.97 3.48 -2.98
CA PHE A 468 -21.42 2.98 -4.24
C PHE A 468 -21.87 3.80 -5.43
N GLY A 469 -20.92 4.16 -6.29
CA GLY A 469 -21.11 5.07 -7.41
C GLY A 469 -19.91 5.09 -8.34
N GLY A 470 -20.02 5.89 -9.39
CA GLY A 470 -18.97 6.03 -10.40
C GLY A 470 -19.55 6.15 -11.80
N THR A 471 -18.71 6.53 -12.75
CA THR A 471 -19.10 6.64 -14.17
C THR A 471 -17.97 6.17 -15.06
N ASP A 472 -18.32 5.41 -16.08
CA ASP A 472 -17.36 4.91 -17.05
C ASP A 472 -16.66 6.09 -17.75
N THR A 473 -15.35 6.00 -17.88
CA THR A 473 -14.55 7.06 -18.49
C THR A 473 -14.50 6.88 -20.00
N SER A 474 -14.28 7.98 -20.74
CA SER A 474 -14.12 7.95 -22.20
C SER A 474 -12.89 7.20 -22.69
N TYR A 475 -11.98 6.83 -21.77
CA TYR A 475 -10.73 6.12 -22.06
C TYR A 475 -10.90 4.61 -22.11
N CYS A 476 -12.12 4.13 -21.90
CA CYS A 476 -12.42 2.72 -21.84
C CYS A 476 -13.37 2.31 -22.95
N PHE A 477 -13.57 1.00 -23.09
CA PHE A 477 -14.38 0.41 -24.15
C PHE A 477 -15.71 -0.12 -23.58
N PRO A 478 -16.57 0.74 -22.96
CA PRO A 478 -17.76 0.30 -22.25
C PRO A 478 -18.78 -0.38 -23.18
N ASP A 479 -18.75 -0.06 -24.48
CA ASP A 479 -19.61 -0.69 -25.48
C ASP A 479 -19.25 -2.16 -25.73
N THR A 480 -17.97 -2.52 -25.54
CA THR A 480 -17.46 -3.89 -25.75
C THR A 480 -17.46 -4.70 -24.46
N TYR A 481 -17.15 -4.07 -23.33
CA TYR A 481 -17.11 -4.69 -22.00
C TYR A 481 -17.81 -3.78 -20.97
N PRO A 482 -19.15 -3.80 -20.91
CA PRO A 482 -19.87 -2.97 -19.95
C PRO A 482 -19.57 -3.44 -18.52
N LEU A 483 -19.02 -2.54 -17.71
CA LEU A 483 -18.79 -2.79 -16.29
C LEU A 483 -20.12 -3.00 -15.57
N PRO A 484 -20.21 -3.93 -14.60
CA PRO A 484 -21.40 -4.07 -13.77
C PRO A 484 -21.70 -2.75 -13.04
N PRO A 485 -22.98 -2.45 -12.72
CA PRO A 485 -23.32 -1.30 -11.88
C PRO A 485 -22.53 -1.32 -10.56
N PRO A 486 -22.06 -0.16 -10.05
CA PRO A 486 -21.41 -0.07 -8.74
C PRO A 486 -22.23 -0.74 -7.63
N GLY A 487 -21.56 -1.30 -6.63
CA GLY A 487 -22.26 -1.98 -5.54
C GLY A 487 -21.35 -2.58 -4.47
N PRO A 488 -21.93 -3.11 -3.38
CA PRO A 488 -21.15 -3.57 -2.25
C PRO A 488 -20.24 -4.74 -2.62
N PHE A 489 -20.77 -5.80 -3.23
CA PHE A 489 -20.00 -7.02 -3.51
C PHE A 489 -20.34 -7.55 -4.92
N VAL A 490 -19.31 -7.75 -5.74
CA VAL A 490 -19.42 -8.29 -7.10
C VAL A 490 -18.45 -9.45 -7.31
N ARG A 491 -18.91 -10.51 -7.97
CA ARG A 491 -18.04 -11.59 -8.43
C ARG A 491 -18.27 -11.90 -9.90
N ASP A 492 -17.21 -12.29 -10.60
CA ASP A 492 -17.28 -12.91 -11.91
C ASP A 492 -17.40 -14.44 -11.79
N PRO A 493 -18.61 -15.02 -11.93
CA PRO A 493 -18.81 -16.45 -11.75
C PRO A 493 -18.06 -17.32 -12.78
N TYR A 494 -17.62 -16.76 -13.90
CA TYR A 494 -16.94 -17.51 -14.96
C TYR A 494 -15.45 -17.70 -14.69
N THR A 495 -14.87 -16.85 -13.84
CA THR A 495 -13.42 -16.83 -13.57
C THR A 495 -13.08 -17.17 -12.13
N THR A 496 -14.08 -17.45 -11.29
CA THR A 496 -13.92 -17.72 -9.86
C THR A 496 -14.35 -19.12 -9.39
N PRO A 497 -13.82 -20.22 -9.97
CA PRO A 497 -14.16 -21.56 -9.51
C PRO A 497 -13.68 -21.77 -8.06
N GLY A 498 -14.44 -22.56 -7.29
CA GLY A 498 -14.10 -22.91 -5.92
C GLY A 498 -14.23 -21.79 -4.88
N VAL A 499 -14.55 -20.55 -5.29
CA VAL A 499 -14.76 -19.45 -4.34
C VAL A 499 -16.00 -19.72 -3.49
N THR A 500 -15.80 -19.80 -2.18
CA THR A 500 -16.85 -20.05 -1.19
C THR A 500 -17.23 -18.76 -0.47
N VAL A 501 -18.54 -18.49 -0.41
CA VAL A 501 -19.05 -17.26 0.20
C VAL A 501 -20.13 -17.56 1.22
N SER A 502 -20.04 -16.91 2.39
CA SER A 502 -21.00 -17.08 3.47
C SER A 502 -21.46 -15.74 4.08
N PRO A 503 -22.79 -15.48 4.10
CA PRO A 503 -23.83 -16.26 3.42
C PRO A 503 -23.71 -16.11 1.89
N ALA A 504 -24.17 -17.09 1.11
CA ALA A 504 -24.13 -17.00 -0.36
C ALA A 504 -24.92 -15.77 -0.89
N SER A 505 -25.97 -15.34 -0.17
CA SER A 505 -26.74 -14.12 -0.43
C SER A 505 -25.98 -12.82 -0.15
N ALA A 506 -24.72 -12.89 0.30
CA ALA A 506 -23.90 -11.70 0.46
C ALA A 506 -23.64 -11.02 -0.90
N TRP A 507 -23.60 -11.75 -2.01
CA TRP A 507 -23.34 -11.13 -3.31
C TRP A 507 -24.48 -10.23 -3.77
N TYR A 508 -24.13 -8.97 -4.07
CA TYR A 508 -25.06 -8.05 -4.70
C TYR A 508 -25.20 -8.34 -6.20
N GLN A 509 -24.11 -8.76 -6.84
CA GLN A 509 -24.08 -9.10 -8.26
C GLN A 509 -23.16 -10.29 -8.57
N GLU A 510 -23.62 -11.16 -9.45
CA GLU A 510 -22.82 -12.20 -10.11
C GLU A 510 -22.74 -11.87 -11.60
N ARG A 511 -21.71 -11.13 -11.98
CA ARG A 511 -21.50 -10.62 -13.34
C ARG A 511 -20.01 -10.55 -13.63
N ALA A 512 -19.65 -10.73 -14.90
CA ALA A 512 -18.29 -10.48 -15.33
C ALA A 512 -17.87 -9.06 -14.92
N ILE A 513 -16.70 -8.95 -14.30
CA ILE A 513 -16.05 -7.68 -13.97
C ILE A 513 -14.62 -7.78 -14.49
N VAL A 514 -14.27 -6.81 -15.33
CA VAL A 514 -12.96 -6.60 -15.92
C VAL A 514 -12.71 -5.12 -16.04
N PHE A 515 -11.46 -4.68 -15.95
CA PHE A 515 -11.09 -3.27 -16.11
C PHE A 515 -11.82 -2.29 -15.17
N ALA A 516 -11.98 -2.59 -13.87
CA ALA A 516 -12.55 -1.62 -12.93
C ALA A 516 -11.75 -0.29 -12.87
N ILE A 517 -10.48 -0.32 -13.28
CA ILE A 517 -9.67 0.88 -13.48
C ILE A 517 -10.35 1.91 -14.42
N CYS A 518 -11.27 1.47 -15.27
CA CYS A 518 -11.99 2.30 -16.23
C CYS A 518 -13.06 3.23 -15.66
N ARG A 519 -13.49 3.05 -14.41
CA ARG A 519 -14.55 3.86 -13.82
C ARG A 519 -13.98 5.01 -13.00
N GLY A 520 -14.38 6.23 -13.30
CA GLY A 520 -14.01 7.42 -12.53
C GLY A 520 -15.05 7.78 -11.47
N PRO A 521 -14.76 8.84 -10.68
CA PRO A 521 -15.75 9.46 -9.81
C PRO A 521 -17.03 9.81 -10.60
N GLY A 522 -18.19 9.56 -10.00
CA GLY A 522 -19.51 9.76 -10.57
C GLY A 522 -20.62 9.75 -9.50
N PRO A 523 -21.90 9.75 -9.89
CA PRO A 523 -22.99 9.78 -8.94
C PRO A 523 -23.03 8.49 -8.10
N VAL A 524 -23.42 8.62 -6.83
CA VAL A 524 -23.74 7.49 -5.96
C VAL A 524 -25.12 6.95 -6.34
N THR A 525 -25.17 5.67 -6.68
CA THR A 525 -26.40 4.98 -7.15
C THR A 525 -26.86 3.88 -6.21
N VAL A 526 -25.99 3.37 -5.33
CA VAL A 526 -26.30 2.27 -4.40
C VAL A 526 -25.82 2.62 -2.99
N TYR A 527 -26.64 2.28 -1.98
CA TYR A 527 -26.32 2.45 -0.56
C TYR A 527 -26.29 1.09 0.13
N GLY A 528 -25.30 0.87 0.99
CA GLY A 528 -25.11 -0.40 1.69
C GLY A 528 -26.27 -0.84 2.58
N SER A 529 -27.00 0.12 3.15
CA SER A 529 -28.17 -0.13 3.99
C SER A 529 -29.42 -0.54 3.19
N ALA A 530 -29.42 -0.36 1.86
CA ALA A 530 -30.53 -0.72 0.99
C ALA A 530 -30.51 -2.19 0.55
N VAL A 531 -29.50 -2.98 0.97
CA VAL A 531 -29.49 -4.43 0.77
C VAL A 531 -30.55 -5.04 1.67
N LYS A 532 -31.78 -5.13 1.16
CA LYS A 532 -32.87 -5.87 1.80
C LYS A 532 -32.40 -7.30 2.05
N ARG A 533 -32.20 -7.66 3.33
CA ARG A 533 -32.23 -9.05 3.74
C ARG A 533 -33.70 -9.45 3.79
N ASP A 534 -34.04 -10.56 3.14
CA ASP A 534 -35.35 -11.17 3.28
C ASP A 534 -35.54 -11.61 4.75
N GLY A 535 -36.17 -10.75 5.55
CA GLY A 535 -36.70 -11.05 6.87
C GLY A 535 -35.65 -11.12 7.99
N LEU A 536 -35.96 -10.46 9.11
CA LEU A 536 -35.24 -10.41 10.39
C LEU A 536 -34.24 -9.25 10.51
N ASP A 537 -34.77 -8.05 10.76
CA ASP A 537 -34.05 -6.98 11.46
C ASP A 537 -34.76 -6.69 12.79
N GLU A 538 -34.14 -7.09 13.90
CA GLU A 538 -34.24 -6.33 15.15
C GLU A 538 -32.91 -5.61 15.32
N PHE A 539 -32.99 -4.29 15.33
CA PHE A 539 -31.89 -3.34 15.30
C PHE A 539 -31.34 -3.19 16.73
N ASP A 540 -30.11 -3.62 17.02
CA ASP A 540 -29.43 -3.31 18.29
C ASP A 540 -28.63 -1.99 18.15
N PRO A 541 -29.06 -0.88 18.77
CA PRO A 541 -28.38 0.42 18.68
C PRO A 541 -27.09 0.51 19.51
N LEU A 542 -26.67 -0.54 20.23
CA LEU A 542 -25.56 -0.47 21.19
C LEU A 542 -24.17 -0.77 20.59
N GLU A 543 -24.06 -1.45 19.45
CA GLU A 543 -22.75 -1.73 18.82
C GLU A 543 -22.11 -0.50 18.13
N ALA A 544 -22.88 0.58 17.89
CA ALA A 544 -22.37 1.79 17.25
C ALA A 544 -21.50 2.67 18.17
N ARG A 545 -21.44 2.42 19.48
CA ARG A 545 -20.70 3.25 20.46
C ARG A 545 -19.28 2.78 20.77
N ASN A 546 -18.85 1.64 20.25
CA ASN A 546 -17.52 1.07 20.54
C ASN A 546 -16.53 1.15 19.36
N ALA A 547 -16.87 1.84 18.27
CA ALA A 547 -15.85 2.32 17.36
C ALA A 547 -15.12 3.47 18.06
N PRO A 548 -13.81 3.39 18.35
CA PRO A 548 -13.11 4.47 19.01
C PRO A 548 -13.21 5.74 18.15
N ASP A 549 -13.72 6.82 18.73
CA ASP A 549 -13.60 8.18 18.22
C ASP A 549 -12.11 8.52 18.14
N ILE A 550 -11.48 8.22 16.99
CA ILE A 550 -10.07 8.50 16.69
C ILE A 550 -9.85 9.97 16.26
N PHE A 551 -10.90 10.81 16.23
CA PHE A 551 -10.83 12.12 15.58
C PHE A 551 -10.74 13.36 16.48
N ASP A 552 -10.78 13.25 17.81
CA ASP A 552 -10.75 14.45 18.68
C ASP A 552 -9.36 14.83 19.24
N GLY A 553 -8.26 14.33 18.67
CA GLY A 553 -6.92 14.48 19.25
C GLY A 553 -5.85 15.21 18.43
N ILE A 554 -6.14 15.68 17.21
CA ILE A 554 -5.10 16.27 16.33
C ILE A 554 -5.59 17.58 15.72
N PHE A 555 -5.75 18.60 16.57
CA PHE A 555 -5.61 20.02 16.21
C PHE A 555 -5.40 20.83 17.50
N VAL A 556 -4.17 20.85 18.01
CA VAL A 556 -3.52 22.00 18.68
C VAL A 556 -2.05 21.97 18.33
#